data_AF-A0A401M4E5-F1
#
_entry.id   AF-A0A401M4E5-F1
#
_cell.length_a   1.000
_cell.length_b   1.000
_cell.length_c   1.000
_cell.angle_alpha   90.00
_cell.angle_beta   90.00
_cell.angle_gamma   90.00
#
_symmetry.space_group_name_H-M   'P 1'
#
loop_
_entity.id
_entity.type
_entity.pdbx_description
1 polymer ?
#
loop_
_entity_poly.entity_id
_entity_poly.type
_entity_poly.pdbx_seq_one_letter_code
_entity_poly.pdbx_strand_id
1 'polypeptide(L)' 'MFKGNRSTLTGASGPTRLAVNVTNHSSGCRTTVYSSNTVTGGKGLTNITVTPSSP' A
#
# COMPACT_ATOMS: atom_id res chain seq x y z
N MET A 1 -6.16 2.36 -9.21
CA MET A 1 -5.90 1.04 -8.59
C MET A 1 -4.40 0.81 -8.46
N PHE A 2 -3.95 0.01 -7.47
CA PHE A 2 -2.57 -0.43 -7.31
C PHE A 2 -2.51 -1.96 -7.24
N LYS A 3 -1.82 -2.61 -8.17
CA LYS A 3 -1.75 -4.08 -8.29
C LYS A 3 -0.38 -4.49 -8.83
N GLY A 4 0.22 -5.55 -8.27
CA GLY A 4 1.49 -6.12 -8.74
C GLY A 4 2.73 -5.22 -8.58
N ASN A 5 2.62 -4.11 -7.85
CA ASN A 5 3.77 -3.22 -7.63
C ASN A 5 4.75 -3.84 -6.63
N ARG A 6 6.03 -3.53 -6.80
CA ARG A 6 7.10 -3.89 -5.86
C ARG A 6 7.78 -2.62 -5.36
N SER A 7 7.75 -2.40 -4.06
CA SER A 7 8.38 -1.25 -3.41
C SER A 7 9.46 -1.69 -2.44
N THR A 8 10.58 -0.99 -2.42
CA THR A 8 11.61 -1.16 -1.41
C THR A 8 11.77 0.12 -0.62
N LEU A 9 11.60 0.02 0.70
CA LEU A 9 11.76 1.10 1.66
C LEU A 9 13.00 0.88 2.54
N THR A 10 13.94 0.07 2.07
CA THR A 10 15.24 -0.11 2.72
C THR A 10 15.94 1.25 2.84
N GLY A 11 16.39 1.59 4.05
CA GLY A 11 16.99 2.89 4.35
C GLY A 11 15.98 4.02 4.61
N ALA A 12 14.68 3.81 4.39
CA ALA A 12 13.67 4.80 4.76
C ALA A 12 13.56 4.90 6.29
N SER A 13 13.52 6.14 6.79
CA SER A 13 13.37 6.46 8.21
C SER A 13 12.06 7.19 8.49
N GLY A 14 11.72 7.37 9.77
CA GLY A 14 10.49 8.05 10.19
C GLY A 14 9.27 7.14 10.35
N PRO A 15 8.14 7.70 10.81
CA PRO A 15 6.94 6.93 11.15
C PRO A 15 6.16 6.44 9.93
N THR A 16 6.21 7.16 8.80
CA THR A 16 5.36 6.98 7.61
C THR A 16 6.03 6.17 6.50
N ARG A 17 6.76 5.10 6.87
CA ARG A 17 7.41 4.17 5.92
C ARG A 17 6.39 3.23 5.28
N LEU A 18 5.56 3.79 4.41
CA LEU A 18 4.46 3.14 3.69
C LEU A 18 4.77 3.06 2.20
N ALA A 19 4.45 1.93 1.56
CA ALA A 19 4.63 1.80 0.11
C ALA A 19 3.58 2.61 -0.69
N VAL A 20 2.35 2.73 -0.18
CA VAL A 20 1.26 3.50 -0.80
C VAL A 20 0.56 4.36 0.25
N ASN A 21 0.60 5.69 0.10
CA ASN A 21 -0.11 6.63 0.97
C ASN A 21 -1.28 7.28 0.21
N VAL A 22 -2.51 6.95 0.57
CA VAL A 22 -3.74 7.44 -0.06
C VAL A 22 -4.40 8.46 0.87
N THR A 23 -4.44 9.73 0.46
CA THR A 23 -4.98 10.83 1.29
C THR A 23 -6.42 11.21 0.94
N ASN A 24 -6.92 10.80 -0.23
CA ASN A 24 -8.28 11.10 -0.69
C ASN A 24 -9.05 9.80 -0.99
N HIS A 25 -9.27 9.00 0.05
CA HIS A 25 -10.02 7.73 -0.02
C HIS A 25 -11.42 7.90 0.58
N SER A 26 -12.46 7.58 -0.20
CA SER A 26 -13.85 7.60 0.27
C SER A 26 -14.69 6.50 -0.37
N SER A 27 -15.90 6.27 0.16
CA SER A 27 -16.83 5.27 -0.41
C SER A 27 -17.25 5.58 -1.85
N GLY A 28 -17.30 6.86 -2.22
CA GLY A 28 -17.61 7.36 -3.57
C GLY A 28 -16.39 7.53 -4.49
N CYS A 29 -15.18 7.53 -3.95
CA CYS A 29 -13.92 7.55 -4.68
C CYS A 29 -12.97 6.49 -4.09
N ARG A 30 -13.26 5.23 -4.41
CA ARG A 30 -12.51 4.10 -3.83
C ARG A 30 -11.17 3.95 -4.50
N THR A 31 -10.16 3.75 -3.66
CA THR A 31 -8.84 3.30 -4.08
C THR A 31 -8.69 1.84 -3.69
N THR A 32 -8.39 0.99 -4.66
CA THR A 32 -8.16 -0.44 -4.44
C THR A 32 -6.67 -0.72 -4.45
N VAL A 33 -6.16 -1.26 -3.34
CA VAL A 33 -4.79 -1.77 -3.19
C VAL A 33 -4.87 -3.28 -3.04
N TYR A 34 -4.37 -4.02 -4.02
CA TYR A 34 -4.42 -5.49 -3.99
C TYR A 34 -3.29 -6.09 -3.14
N SER A 35 -3.54 -7.25 -2.53
CA SER A 35 -2.50 -7.98 -1.77
C SER A 35 -1.34 -8.50 -2.64
N SER A 36 -1.49 -8.51 -3.97
CA SER A 36 -0.41 -8.81 -4.93
C SER A 36 0.74 -7.79 -4.93
N ASN A 37 0.58 -6.62 -4.30
CA ASN A 37 1.69 -5.67 -4.17
C ASN A 37 2.65 -6.16 -3.07
N THR A 38 3.94 -5.95 -3.25
CA THR A 38 4.97 -6.37 -2.30
C THR A 38 5.76 -5.18 -1.78
N VAL A 39 6.13 -5.23 -0.50
CA VAL A 39 7.00 -4.23 0.12
C VAL A 39 8.17 -4.93 0.82
N THR A 40 9.36 -4.39 0.63
CA THR A 40 10.57 -4.81 1.37
C THR A 40 11.05 -3.64 2.22
N GLY A 41 11.27 -3.89 3.51
CA GLY A 41 11.53 -2.82 4.47
C GLY A 41 10.31 -1.93 4.73
N GLY A 42 10.36 -1.09 5.78
CA GLY A 42 9.24 -0.24 6.18
C GLY A 42 8.24 -0.91 7.13
N LYS A 43 7.07 -0.29 7.33
CA LYS A 43 6.08 -0.74 8.33
C LYS A 43 4.78 -1.28 7.73
N GLY A 44 4.46 -0.95 6.48
CA GLY A 44 3.20 -1.36 5.87
C GLY A 44 3.13 -1.12 4.37
N LEU A 45 2.20 -1.83 3.74
CA LEU A 45 1.90 -1.68 2.31
C LEU A 45 1.16 -0.37 2.04
N THR A 46 0.21 0.00 2.91
CA THR A 46 -0.60 1.21 2.74
C THR A 46 -1.17 1.75 4.06
N ASN A 47 -1.68 2.99 4.06
CA ASN A 47 -2.44 3.61 5.16
C ASN A 47 -3.95 3.27 5.14
N ILE A 48 -4.41 2.43 4.21
CA ILE A 48 -5.82 1.98 4.11
C ILE A 48 -5.91 0.44 4.11
N THR A 49 -7.13 -0.11 4.14
CA THR A 49 -7.33 -1.57 4.08
C THR A 49 -6.90 -2.15 2.72
N VAL A 50 -6.19 -3.28 2.76
CA VAL A 50 -5.77 -4.03 1.56
C VAL A 50 -6.90 -4.94 1.09
N THR A 51 -7.15 -4.94 -0.22
CA THR A 51 -8.08 -5.88 -0.87
C THR A 51 -7.38 -7.23 -1.05
N PRO A 52 -7.93 -8.33 -0.52
CA PRO A 52 -7.40 -9.66 -0.76
C PRO A 52 -7.32 -9.97 -2.26
N SER A 53 -6.23 -10.60 -2.69
CA SER A 53 -6.22 -11.25 -4.00
C SER A 53 -7.04 -12.54 -3.81
N SER A 54 -8.06 -12.76 -4.65
CA SER A 54 -8.63 -14.11 -4.73
C SER A 54 -7.51 -15.12 -4.96
N PRO A 55 -7.57 -16.33 -4.35
CA PRO A 55 -6.65 -17.41 -4.68
C PRO A 55 -6.71 -17.76 -6.17
#